data_AF-A0A848DNC5-F1
#
_entry.id   AF-A0A848DNC5-F1
#
_cell.length_a   1.000
_cell.length_b   1.000
_cell.length_c   1.000
_cell.angle_alpha   90.00
_cell.angle_beta   90.00
_cell.angle_gamma   90.00
#
_symmetry.space_group_name_H-M   'P 1'
#
loop_
_entity.id
_entity.type
_entity.pdbx_description
1 polymer ?
#
loop_
_entity_poly.entity_id
_entity_poly.type
_entity_poly.pdbx_seq_one_letter_code
_entity_poly.pdbx_strand_id
1 'polypeptide(L)'
;MYQDAGAAEIVDFLDFGMASTFGYPPQRLRATMIGIRDALVARGASVVVLEIADGLLQEETRGLAAGLTGFADGVVLAVADALSAVAGVGIMADLGAPVRVVSGLVTASPLASREAAAATGLAVLSPAELIAGGALELLSAAAVPA
;
A
#
# COMPACT_ATOMS: atom_id res chain seq x y z
N MET A 1 15.36 13.01 -0.97
CA MET A 1 14.35 14.08 -0.90
C MET A 1 13.05 13.47 -1.38
N TYR A 2 12.01 13.40 -0.54
CA TYR A 2 10.70 12.92 -0.96
C TYR A 2 10.05 13.99 -1.84
N GLN A 3 9.63 13.62 -3.04
CA GLN A 3 8.85 14.47 -3.94
C GLN A 3 7.43 13.97 -3.90
N ASP A 4 6.46 14.89 -3.89
CA ASP A 4 5.03 14.59 -3.91
C ASP A 4 4.59 13.84 -5.19
N ALA A 5 5.46 13.79 -6.21
CA ALA A 5 5.22 13.18 -7.51
C ALA A 5 3.93 13.67 -8.18
N GLY A 6 3.52 14.91 -7.90
CA GLY A 6 2.29 15.50 -8.41
C GLY A 6 1.05 15.26 -7.53
N ALA A 7 1.20 14.81 -6.28
CA ALA A 7 0.09 14.77 -5.34
C ALA A 7 -0.47 16.19 -5.08
N ALA A 8 -1.79 16.33 -5.17
CA ALA A 8 -2.45 17.62 -4.95
C ALA A 8 -2.43 18.06 -3.47
N GLU A 9 -2.48 17.10 -2.55
CA GLU A 9 -2.48 17.30 -1.09
C GLU A 9 -1.69 16.17 -0.43
N ILE A 10 -1.04 16.48 0.69
CA ILE A 10 -0.32 15.52 1.54
C ILE A 10 -0.81 15.70 2.97
N VAL A 11 -1.14 14.58 3.62
CA VAL A 11 -1.52 14.51 5.03
C VAL A 11 -0.79 13.32 5.65
N ASP A 12 -0.23 13.52 6.84
CA ASP A 12 0.61 12.53 7.53
C ASP A 12 0.15 12.32 8.99
N PHE A 13 0.65 11.28 9.66
CA PHE A 13 0.37 11.07 11.09
C PHE A 13 0.82 12.24 11.98
N LEU A 14 1.80 13.04 11.53
CA LEU A 14 2.22 14.28 12.18
C LEU A 14 1.05 15.27 12.35
N ASP A 15 0.15 15.35 11.36
CA ASP A 15 -1.04 16.22 11.40
C ASP A 15 -2.08 15.74 12.44
N PHE A 16 -1.94 14.50 12.92
CA PHE A 16 -2.77 13.89 13.96
C PHE A 16 -2.10 13.90 15.33
N GLY A 17 -1.07 14.73 15.51
CA GLY A 17 -0.39 14.94 16.80
C GLY A 17 0.52 13.79 17.22
N MET A 18 0.96 12.97 16.26
CA MET A 18 1.87 11.87 16.51
C MET A 18 3.28 12.24 16.04
N ALA A 19 4.27 12.25 16.93
CA ALA A 19 5.67 12.49 16.53
C ALA A 19 6.29 11.29 15.78
N SER A 20 5.69 10.11 15.91
CA SER A 20 6.04 8.86 15.26
C SER A 20 4.85 7.90 15.35
N THR A 21 4.82 6.86 14.52
CA THR A 21 3.91 5.71 14.68
C THR A 21 4.42 4.70 15.72
N PHE A 22 5.70 4.74 16.08
CA PHE A 22 6.33 3.78 16.99
C PHE A 22 5.68 3.80 18.38
N GLY A 23 5.34 2.61 18.90
CA GLY A 23 4.81 2.42 20.26
C GLY A 23 3.36 2.85 20.46
N TYR A 24 2.66 3.31 19.40
CA TYR A 24 1.23 3.59 19.48
C TYR A 24 0.40 2.30 19.33
N PRO A 25 -0.72 2.19 20.07
CA PRO A 25 -1.56 1.00 19.98
C PRO A 25 -2.22 0.89 18.58
N PRO A 26 -2.48 -0.34 18.08
CA PRO A 26 -3.06 -0.56 16.75
C PRO A 26 -4.37 0.22 16.50
N GLN A 27 -5.18 0.44 17.53
CA GLN A 27 -6.43 1.19 17.42
C GLN A 27 -6.17 2.68 17.12
N ARG A 28 -5.13 3.27 17.70
CA ARG A 28 -4.73 4.66 17.40
C ARG A 28 -4.20 4.75 15.98
N LEU A 29 -3.34 3.81 15.56
CA LEU A 29 -2.81 3.76 14.21
C LEU A 29 -3.94 3.64 13.18
N ARG A 30 -4.91 2.75 13.40
CA ARG A 30 -6.07 2.59 12.52
C ARG A 30 -6.95 3.84 12.46
N ALA A 31 -7.20 4.49 13.60
CA ALA A 31 -7.95 5.74 13.63
C ALA A 31 -7.23 6.86 12.86
N THR A 32 -5.91 6.95 12.98
CA THR A 32 -5.09 7.91 12.22
C THR A 32 -5.12 7.59 10.72
N MET A 33 -4.97 6.33 10.31
CA MET A 33 -5.07 5.91 8.91
C MET A 33 -6.42 6.34 8.27
N ILE A 34 -7.52 6.11 9.00
CA ILE A 34 -8.86 6.55 8.59
C ILE A 34 -8.93 8.08 8.51
N GLY A 35 -8.42 8.77 9.53
CA GLY A 35 -8.40 10.23 9.58
C GLY A 35 -7.62 10.86 8.42
N ILE A 36 -6.47 10.31 8.05
CA ILE A 36 -5.65 10.77 6.90
C ILE A 36 -6.49 10.69 5.62
N ARG A 37 -7.10 9.53 5.35
CA ARG A 37 -7.96 9.33 4.18
C ARG A 37 -9.17 10.27 4.18
N ASP A 38 -9.85 10.41 5.31
CA ASP A 38 -11.02 11.29 5.43
C ASP A 38 -10.64 12.78 5.23
N ALA A 39 -9.48 13.21 5.75
CA ALA A 39 -8.97 14.57 5.58
C ALA A 39 -8.64 14.88 4.11
N LEU A 40 -8.02 13.94 3.39
CA LEU A 40 -7.75 14.09 1.96
C LEU A 40 -9.04 14.16 1.14
N VAL A 41 -10.02 13.30 1.43
CA VAL A 41 -11.33 13.32 0.76
C VAL A 41 -12.06 14.64 1.03
N ALA A 42 -12.04 15.14 2.27
CA ALA A 42 -12.64 16.44 2.62
C ALA A 42 -12.01 17.62 1.88
N ARG A 43 -10.76 17.49 1.42
CA ARG A 43 -10.04 18.46 0.59
C ARG A 43 -10.26 18.26 -0.91
N GLY A 44 -11.11 17.31 -1.31
CA GLY A 44 -11.50 17.07 -2.70
C GLY A 44 -10.67 16.00 -3.42
N ALA A 45 -9.86 15.21 -2.71
CA ALA A 45 -9.14 14.11 -3.33
C ALA A 45 -10.12 13.07 -3.91
N SER A 46 -10.01 12.81 -5.22
CA SER A 46 -10.76 11.73 -5.89
C SER A 46 -10.07 10.37 -5.77
N VAL A 47 -8.77 10.38 -5.49
CA VAL A 47 -7.92 9.19 -5.32
C VAL A 47 -6.99 9.46 -4.14
N VAL A 48 -6.81 8.46 -3.27
CA VAL A 48 -5.88 8.51 -2.13
C VAL A 48 -4.89 7.37 -2.27
N VAL A 49 -3.60 7.70 -2.30
CA VAL A 49 -2.52 6.74 -2.14
C VAL A 49 -2.02 6.85 -0.71
N LEU A 50 -2.19 5.77 0.06
CA LEU A 50 -1.79 5.73 1.46
C LEU A 50 -0.64 4.73 1.65
N GLU A 51 0.49 5.21 2.14
CA GLU A 51 1.66 4.38 2.45
C GLU A 51 1.50 3.76 3.85
N ILE A 52 1.76 2.44 3.94
CA ILE A 52 1.98 1.75 5.21
C ILE A 52 3.41 1.21 5.15
N ALA A 53 4.28 1.79 5.96
CA ALA A 53 5.70 1.44 6.02
C ALA A 53 5.96 0.20 6.90
N ASP A 54 7.25 -0.15 7.00
CA ASP A 54 7.78 -1.27 7.76
C ASP A 54 7.27 -2.65 7.32
N GLY A 55 7.67 -3.69 8.05
CA GLY A 55 7.43 -5.08 7.69
C GLY A 55 6.05 -5.57 8.14
N LEU A 56 5.38 -6.32 7.26
CA LEU A 56 4.06 -6.94 7.51
C LEU A 56 4.02 -7.92 8.70
N LEU A 57 5.18 -8.36 9.19
CA LEU A 57 5.29 -9.21 10.38
C LEU A 57 5.24 -8.43 11.71
N GLN A 58 5.35 -7.10 11.68
CA GLN A 58 5.13 -6.27 12.87
C GLN A 58 3.64 -6.29 13.24
N GLU A 59 3.33 -6.34 14.54
CA GLU A 59 1.95 -6.42 15.04
C GLU A 59 1.13 -5.21 14.60
N GLU A 60 1.74 -4.03 14.66
CA GLU A 60 1.18 -2.75 14.27
C GLU A 60 0.83 -2.72 12.78
N THR A 61 1.79 -3.05 11.91
CA THR A 61 1.60 -3.09 10.45
C THR A 61 0.59 -4.16 10.06
N ARG A 62 0.61 -5.33 10.69
CA ARG A 62 -0.39 -6.38 10.47
C ARG A 62 -1.79 -5.93 10.90
N GLY A 63 -1.90 -5.19 12.01
CA GLY A 63 -3.15 -4.59 12.48
C GLY A 63 -3.71 -3.54 11.52
N LEU A 64 -2.84 -2.72 10.93
CA LEU A 64 -3.21 -1.78 9.86
C LEU A 64 -3.67 -2.53 8.60
N ALA A 65 -2.90 -3.53 8.16
CA ALA A 65 -3.21 -4.34 6.98
C ALA A 65 -4.57 -5.07 7.10
N ALA A 66 -4.91 -5.58 8.28
CA ALA A 66 -6.22 -6.16 8.56
C ALA A 66 -7.38 -5.16 8.39
N GLY A 67 -7.09 -3.86 8.57
CA GLY A 67 -8.04 -2.78 8.36
C GLY A 67 -8.24 -2.36 6.90
N LEU A 68 -7.46 -2.89 5.96
CA LEU A 68 -7.54 -2.53 4.54
C LEU A 68 -8.74 -3.17 3.82
N THR A 69 -9.26 -4.28 4.33
CA THR A 69 -10.43 -4.95 3.78
C THR A 69 -11.65 -4.03 3.84
N GLY A 70 -12.19 -3.65 2.67
CA GLY A 70 -13.29 -2.68 2.54
C GLY A 70 -12.87 -1.22 2.76
N PHE A 71 -11.58 -0.95 2.98
CA PHE A 71 -11.02 0.41 3.08
C PHE A 71 -10.21 0.78 1.83
N ALA A 72 -9.43 -0.17 1.29
CA ALA A 72 -8.62 0.02 0.09
C ALA A 72 -9.18 -0.78 -1.09
N ASP A 73 -9.29 -0.14 -2.25
CA ASP A 73 -9.74 -0.77 -3.50
C ASP A 73 -8.70 -1.74 -4.09
N GLY A 74 -7.42 -1.48 -3.79
CA GLY A 74 -6.29 -2.31 -4.18
C GLY A 74 -5.03 -2.00 -3.37
N VAL A 75 -4.15 -2.99 -3.26
CA VAL A 75 -2.86 -2.89 -2.58
C VAL A 75 -1.72 -3.17 -3.55
N VAL A 76 -0.70 -2.31 -3.54
CA VAL A 76 0.62 -2.59 -4.12
C VAL A 76 1.53 -3.07 -3.00
N LEU A 77 2.00 -4.32 -3.09
CA LEU A 77 2.84 -4.91 -2.06
C LEU A 77 4.33 -4.80 -2.46
N ALA A 78 5.09 -4.02 -1.70
CA ALA A 78 6.54 -3.90 -1.88
C ALA A 78 7.29 -5.01 -1.13
N VAL A 79 8.11 -5.79 -1.83
CA VAL A 79 8.80 -6.98 -1.30
C VAL A 79 10.28 -7.00 -1.71
N ALA A 80 11.08 -7.75 -0.95
CA ALA A 80 12.52 -7.79 -1.15
C ALA A 80 12.94 -8.78 -2.26
N ASP A 81 12.22 -9.89 -2.38
CA ASP A 81 12.55 -11.02 -3.24
C ASP A 81 11.29 -11.86 -3.57
N ALA A 82 11.44 -12.93 -4.34
CA ALA A 82 10.32 -13.78 -4.73
C ALA A 82 9.70 -14.56 -3.55
N LEU A 83 10.48 -14.93 -2.54
CA LEU A 83 9.98 -15.66 -1.38
C LEU A 83 9.10 -14.77 -0.50
N SER A 84 9.55 -13.55 -0.25
CA SER A 84 8.78 -12.52 0.46
C SER A 84 7.56 -12.07 -0.32
N ALA A 85 7.58 -12.12 -1.67
CA ALA A 85 6.38 -11.95 -2.49
C ALA A 85 5.31 -13.01 -2.14
N VAL A 86 5.68 -14.29 -2.13
CA VAL A 86 4.77 -15.40 -1.80
C VAL A 86 4.23 -15.26 -0.38
N ALA A 87 5.13 -15.06 0.59
CA ALA A 87 4.74 -14.94 2.00
C ALA A 87 3.84 -13.72 2.25
N GLY A 88 4.22 -12.56 1.69
CA GLY A 88 3.46 -11.33 1.85
C GLY A 88 2.08 -11.38 1.21
N VAL A 89 1.97 -11.90 -0.02
CA VAL A 89 0.67 -12.11 -0.69
C VAL A 89 -0.21 -13.08 0.12
N GLY A 90 0.36 -14.18 0.62
CA GLY A 90 -0.36 -15.12 1.48
C GLY A 90 -0.90 -14.46 2.75
N ILE A 91 -0.07 -13.68 3.45
CA ILE A 91 -0.50 -12.95 4.64
C ILE A 91 -1.63 -11.96 4.31
N MET A 92 -1.51 -11.20 3.23
CA MET A 92 -2.55 -10.24 2.84
C MET A 92 -3.85 -10.95 2.45
N ALA A 93 -3.78 -12.10 1.79
CA ALA A 93 -4.94 -12.93 1.47
C ALA A 93 -5.64 -13.44 2.74
N ASP A 94 -4.90 -13.91 3.75
CA ASP A 94 -5.45 -14.33 5.05
C ASP A 94 -6.16 -13.19 5.78
N LEU A 95 -5.73 -11.94 5.56
CA LEU A 95 -6.35 -10.73 6.11
C LEU A 95 -7.53 -10.22 5.25
N GLY A 96 -7.76 -10.77 4.07
CA GLY A 96 -8.77 -10.34 3.11
C GLY A 96 -8.43 -9.07 2.31
N ALA A 97 -7.17 -8.62 2.37
CA ALA A 97 -6.73 -7.40 1.71
C ALA A 97 -6.30 -7.67 0.25
N PRO A 98 -6.84 -6.95 -0.75
CA PRO A 98 -6.66 -7.31 -2.16
C PRO A 98 -5.33 -6.79 -2.73
N VAL A 99 -4.27 -7.59 -2.66
CA VAL A 99 -3.02 -7.31 -3.39
C VAL A 99 -3.27 -7.43 -4.89
N ARG A 100 -2.97 -6.38 -5.64
CA ARG A 100 -3.17 -6.31 -7.10
C ARG A 100 -1.85 -6.33 -7.86
N VAL A 101 -0.79 -5.80 -7.25
CA VAL A 101 0.53 -5.65 -7.86
C VAL A 101 1.60 -5.92 -6.81
N VAL A 102 2.69 -6.55 -7.24
CA VAL A 102 3.93 -6.69 -6.47
C VAL A 102 4.97 -5.70 -7.00
N SER A 103 5.74 -5.08 -6.11
CA SER A 103 6.85 -4.17 -6.46
C SER A 103 7.98 -4.28 -5.44
N GLY A 104 8.90 -3.31 -5.41
CA GLY A 104 10.00 -3.24 -4.45
C GLY A 104 11.31 -3.83 -4.99
N LEU A 105 12.22 -4.19 -4.08
CA LEU A 105 13.56 -4.66 -4.45
C LEU A 105 13.56 -5.95 -5.26
N VAL A 106 12.48 -6.74 -5.24
CA VAL A 106 12.32 -7.91 -6.12
C VAL A 106 12.47 -7.56 -7.61
N THR A 107 12.22 -6.29 -7.98
CA THR A 107 12.34 -5.80 -9.35
C THR A 107 13.78 -5.48 -9.75
N ALA A 108 14.73 -5.49 -8.80
CA ALA A 108 16.15 -5.26 -9.08
C ALA A 108 16.84 -6.47 -9.75
N SER A 109 16.18 -7.64 -9.74
CA SER A 109 16.64 -8.86 -10.42
C SER A 109 15.59 -9.36 -11.39
N PRO A 110 15.89 -9.43 -12.71
CA PRO A 110 14.96 -10.00 -13.69
C PRO A 110 14.54 -11.43 -13.38
N LEU A 111 15.41 -12.23 -12.74
CA LEU A 111 15.07 -13.58 -12.30
C LEU A 111 14.06 -13.55 -11.16
N ALA A 112 14.33 -12.77 -10.10
CA ALA A 112 13.45 -12.68 -8.94
C ALA A 112 12.06 -12.13 -9.31
N SER A 113 12.00 -11.17 -10.25
CA SER A 113 10.74 -10.66 -10.79
C SER A 113 9.90 -11.75 -11.47
N ARG A 114 10.53 -12.59 -12.31
CA ARG A 114 9.83 -13.69 -12.99
C ARG A 114 9.37 -14.76 -12.00
N GLU A 115 10.20 -15.09 -11.02
CA GLU A 115 9.85 -16.05 -9.97
C GLU A 115 8.68 -15.54 -9.12
N ALA A 116 8.70 -14.28 -8.70
CA ALA A 116 7.61 -13.65 -7.96
C ALA A 116 6.30 -13.63 -8.76
N ALA A 117 6.35 -13.23 -10.03
CA ALA A 117 5.18 -13.22 -10.91
C ALA A 117 4.60 -14.63 -11.10
N ALA A 118 5.46 -15.62 -11.35
CA ALA A 118 5.04 -17.01 -11.52
C ALA A 118 4.44 -17.62 -10.25
N ALA A 119 5.00 -17.30 -9.08
CA ALA A 119 4.56 -17.86 -7.81
C ALA A 119 3.30 -17.20 -7.23
N THR A 120 3.12 -15.89 -7.48
CA THR A 120 1.98 -15.12 -6.95
C THR A 120 0.84 -14.98 -7.94
N GLY A 121 1.09 -15.14 -9.23
CA GLY A 121 0.13 -14.86 -10.30
C GLY A 121 -0.18 -13.37 -10.49
N LEU A 122 0.57 -12.47 -9.84
CA LEU A 122 0.38 -11.03 -9.90
C LEU A 122 1.40 -10.36 -10.82
N ALA A 123 1.03 -9.19 -11.35
CA ALA A 123 1.96 -8.33 -12.06
C ALA A 123 3.07 -7.85 -11.11
N VAL A 124 4.32 -7.89 -11.59
CA VAL A 124 5.48 -7.35 -10.89
C VAL A 124 5.94 -6.09 -11.62
N LEU A 125 5.78 -4.93 -10.98
CA LEU A 125 6.12 -3.63 -11.57
C LEU A 125 7.32 -3.01 -10.86
N SER A 126 8.32 -2.59 -11.62
CA SER A 126 9.44 -1.81 -11.13
C SER A 126 9.02 -0.38 -10.73
N PRO A 127 9.81 0.32 -9.89
CA PRO A 127 9.58 1.74 -9.61
C PRO A 127 9.48 2.60 -10.87
N ALA A 128 10.28 2.29 -11.90
CA ALA A 128 10.23 3.01 -13.17
C ALA A 128 8.90 2.79 -13.92
N GLU A 129 8.38 1.57 -13.91
CA GLU A 129 7.07 1.25 -14.50
C GLU A 129 5.92 1.89 -13.70
N LEU A 130 6.02 1.96 -12.36
CA LEU A 130 5.06 2.68 -11.54
C LEU A 130 5.05 4.18 -11.85
N ILE A 131 6.22 4.81 -11.96
CA ILE A 131 6.35 6.23 -12.36
C ILE A 131 5.77 6.44 -13.77
N ALA A 132 5.96 5.48 -14.68
CA ALA A 132 5.39 5.52 -16.02
C ALA A 132 3.87 5.23 -16.06
N GLY A 133 3.22 4.99 -14.93
CA GLY A 133 1.78 4.80 -14.82
C GLY A 133 1.31 3.35 -14.94
N GLY A 134 2.19 2.36 -14.75
CA GLY A 134 1.87 0.93 -14.88
C GLY A 134 0.80 0.41 -13.92
N ALA A 135 0.43 1.18 -12.90
CA ALA A 135 -0.62 0.86 -11.93
C ALA A 135 -1.82 1.82 -11.95
N LEU A 136 -1.97 2.67 -12.97
CA LEU A 136 -3.07 3.65 -13.05
C LEU A 136 -4.46 2.99 -13.02
N GLU A 137 -4.58 1.76 -13.51
CA GLU A 137 -5.84 1.00 -13.48
C GLU A 137 -6.32 0.69 -12.04
N LEU A 138 -5.43 0.76 -11.04
CA LEU A 138 -5.83 0.63 -9.64
C LEU A 138 -6.60 1.87 -9.15
N LEU A 139 -6.42 3.01 -9.81
CA LEU A 139 -7.09 4.27 -9.48
C LEU A 139 -8.44 4.42 -10.20
N SER A 140 -8.59 3.79 -11.38
CA SER A 140 -9.79 3.87 -12.22
C SER A 140 -10.91 2.88 -11.81
N ALA A 141 -10.56 1.82 -11.09
CA ALA A 141 -11.51 0.75 -10.74
C ALA A 141 -12.58 1.15 -9.70
N ALA A 142 -12.46 2.31 -9.05
CA ALA A 142 -13.50 2.88 -8.21
C ALA A 142 -14.55 3.62 -9.08
N ALA A 143 -15.28 2.87 -9.90
CA ALA A 143 -16.52 3.38 -10.46
C ALA A 143 -17.48 3.69 -9.30
N VAL A 144 -17.83 4.96 -9.14
CA VAL A 144 -18.82 5.47 -8.19
C VAL A 144 -20.08 4.60 -8.31
N PRO A 145 -20.56 3.94 -7.23
CA PRO A 145 -21.87 3.32 -7.27
C PRO A 145 -22.90 4.43 -7.50
N ALA A 146 -23.74 4.25 -8.52
CA ALA A 146 -24.84 5.14 -8.88
C ALA A 146 -25.82 5.38 -7.73
#